data_AF-A0A921KF03-F1
#
_entry.id   AF-A0A921KF03-F1
#
_cell.length_a   1.000
_cell.length_b   1.000
_cell.length_c   1.000
_cell.angle_alpha   90.00
_cell.angle_beta   90.00
_cell.angle_gamma   90.00
#
_symmetry.space_group_name_H-M   'P 1'
#
loop_
_entity.id
_entity.type
_entity.pdbx_description
1 polymer ?
#
loop_
_entity_poly.entity_id
_entity_poly.type
_entity_poly.pdbx_seq_one_letter_code
_entity_poly.pdbx_strand_id
1 'polypeptide(L)'
;NFVFCRDNGYPFAPKNIGVRMARLVGKTSIKKNATPHIFRHTHISMLTEAGVELPTIMARVGHEDIETTMKVYTHVTNKMKKDASVKINDLYGNILQNINFKLS
;
A
#
# COMPACT_ATOMS: atom_id res chain seq x y z
N ASN A 1 17.11 -14.37 23.86
CA ASN A 1 16.57 -13.03 24.20
C ASN A 1 15.61 -12.58 23.12
N PHE A 2 14.30 -12.65 23.40
CA PHE A 2 13.28 -12.11 22.50
C PHE A 2 13.06 -10.63 22.83
N VAL A 3 12.90 -9.78 21.80
CA VAL A 3 12.57 -8.35 21.99
C VAL A 3 11.08 -8.18 22.37
N PHE A 4 10.21 -9.06 21.86
CA PHE A 4 8.78 -9.05 22.13
C PHE A 4 8.38 -10.28 22.95
N CYS A 5 8.70 -10.27 24.24
CA CYS A 5 8.31 -11.31 25.19
C CYS A 5 7.40 -10.78 26.30
N ARG A 6 6.73 -11.71 26.95
CA ARG A 6 6.09 -11.51 28.25
C ARG A 6 7.17 -11.47 29.34
N ASP A 7 6.80 -11.00 30.53
CA ASP A 7 7.71 -10.89 31.69
C ASP A 7 8.34 -12.24 32.10
N ASN A 8 7.74 -13.35 31.67
CA ASN A 8 8.25 -14.71 31.85
C ASN A 8 9.28 -15.15 30.78
N GLY A 9 9.74 -14.26 29.91
CA GLY A 9 10.75 -14.52 28.88
C GLY A 9 10.24 -15.25 27.62
N TYR A 10 8.98 -15.66 27.57
CA TYR A 10 8.39 -16.32 26.41
C TYR A 10 7.80 -15.31 25.41
N PRO A 11 7.87 -15.59 24.09
CA PRO A 11 7.37 -14.68 23.06
C PRO A 11 5.85 -14.53 23.11
N PHE A 12 5.34 -13.39 22.66
CA PHE A 12 3.89 -13.23 22.47
C PHE A 12 3.40 -14.14 21.34
N ALA A 13 2.38 -14.97 21.61
CA ALA A 13 1.72 -15.72 20.54
C ALA A 13 1.10 -14.75 19.51
N PRO A 14 1.27 -14.98 18.19
CA PRO A 14 0.75 -14.10 17.13
C PRO A 14 -0.76 -13.83 17.23
N LYS A 15 -1.53 -14.83 17.69
CA LYS A 15 -2.96 -14.69 17.98
C LYS A 15 -3.27 -13.55 18.97
N ASN A 16 -2.42 -13.35 19.98
CA ASN A 16 -2.60 -12.27 20.95
C ASN A 16 -2.43 -10.88 20.31
N ILE A 17 -1.58 -10.77 19.28
CA ILE A 17 -1.39 -9.52 18.54
C ILE A 17 -2.67 -9.19 17.76
N GLY A 18 -3.25 -10.17 17.07
CA GLY A 18 -4.54 -10.00 16.37
C GLY A 18 -5.68 -9.59 17.29
N VAL A 19 -5.82 -10.24 18.46
CA VAL A 19 -6.85 -9.90 19.46
C VAL A 19 -6.65 -8.50 20.02
N ARG A 20 -5.40 -8.12 20.34
CA ARG A 20 -5.06 -6.76 20.80
C ARG A 20 -5.41 -5.72 19.74
N MET A 21 -5.10 -6.01 18.48
CA MET A 21 -5.40 -5.13 17.35
C MET A 21 -6.89 -4.95 17.16
N ALA A 22 -7.69 -6.02 17.16
CA ALA A 22 -9.14 -5.95 17.07
C ALA A 22 -9.74 -5.09 18.19
N ARG A 23 -9.24 -5.24 19.43
CA ARG A 23 -9.64 -4.41 20.58
C ARG A 23 -9.33 -2.93 20.39
N LEU A 24 -8.19 -2.61 19.77
CA LEU A 24 -7.80 -1.22 19.48
C LEU A 24 -8.63 -0.62 18.35
N VAL A 25 -8.87 -1.39 17.27
CA VAL A 25 -9.70 -0.98 16.14
C VAL A 25 -11.13 -0.69 16.58
N GLY A 26 -11.69 -1.48 17.50
CA GLY A 26 -13.00 -1.23 18.10
C GLY A 26 -13.11 0.07 18.91
N LYS A 27 -11.99 0.70 19.27
CA LYS A 27 -11.95 2.04 19.89
C LYS A 27 -11.84 3.18 18.88
N THR A 28 -11.76 2.86 17.59
CA THR A 28 -11.64 3.82 16.49
C THR A 28 -12.89 3.78 15.63
N SER A 29 -13.06 4.77 14.73
CA SER A 29 -14.13 4.79 13.74
C SER A 29 -13.89 3.85 12.54
N ILE A 30 -12.83 3.03 12.58
CA ILE A 30 -12.45 2.12 11.49
C ILE A 30 -13.40 0.92 11.47
N LYS A 31 -14.25 0.85 10.44
CA LYS A 31 -15.22 -0.25 10.23
C LYS A 31 -14.64 -1.50 9.57
N LYS A 32 -13.35 -1.47 9.20
CA LYS A 32 -12.70 -2.58 8.49
C LYS A 32 -12.09 -3.57 9.49
N ASN A 33 -12.20 -4.87 9.19
CA ASN A 33 -11.45 -5.90 9.89
C ASN A 33 -9.96 -5.72 9.58
N ALA A 34 -9.23 -5.16 10.53
CA ALA A 34 -7.81 -4.89 10.40
C ALA A 34 -7.02 -5.94 11.17
N THR A 35 -6.24 -6.74 10.43
CA THR A 35 -5.25 -7.68 10.98
C THR A 35 -3.85 -7.09 10.82
N PRO A 36 -2.81 -7.61 11.52
CA PRO A 36 -1.45 -7.08 11.41
C PRO A 36 -0.91 -7.04 9.97
N HIS A 37 -1.41 -7.90 9.09
CA HIS A 37 -1.07 -7.91 7.66
C HIS A 37 -1.39 -6.58 6.95
N ILE A 38 -2.39 -5.81 7.43
CA ILE A 38 -2.72 -4.50 6.85
C ILE A 38 -1.54 -3.53 6.93
N PHE A 39 -0.74 -3.60 8.00
CA PHE A 39 0.44 -2.74 8.15
C PHE A 39 1.51 -3.08 7.11
N ARG A 40 1.68 -4.37 6.80
CA ARG A 40 2.56 -4.83 5.72
C ARG A 40 2.10 -4.27 4.37
N HIS A 41 0.80 -4.35 4.08
CA HIS A 41 0.25 -3.79 2.84
C HIS A 41 0.41 -2.27 2.78
N THR A 42 0.12 -1.54 3.86
CA THR A 42 0.33 -0.09 3.93
C THR A 42 1.79 0.27 3.70
N HIS A 43 2.74 -0.48 4.29
CA HIS A 43 4.16 -0.23 4.09
C HIS A 43 4.57 -0.41 2.62
N ILE A 44 4.10 -1.48 1.96
CA ILE A 44 4.34 -1.73 0.54
C ILE A 44 3.74 -0.62 -0.32
N SER A 45 2.50 -0.20 -0.04
CA SER A 45 1.85 0.91 -0.76
C SER A 45 2.67 2.20 -0.63
N MET A 46 3.11 2.56 0.58
CA MET A 46 3.92 3.76 0.81
C MET A 46 5.26 3.70 0.06
N LEU A 47 5.94 2.55 0.07
CA LEU A 47 7.19 2.37 -0.68
C LEU A 47 6.97 2.48 -2.20
N THR A 48 5.85 1.94 -2.69
CA THR A 48 5.50 2.01 -4.11
C THR A 48 5.17 3.45 -4.52
N GLU A 49 4.39 4.17 -3.70
CA GLU A 49 4.08 5.59 -3.92
C GLU A 49 5.34 6.47 -3.87
N ALA A 50 6.32 6.12 -3.05
CA ALA A 50 7.63 6.77 -2.99
C ALA A 50 8.54 6.44 -4.19
N GLY A 51 8.10 5.59 -5.13
CA GLY A 51 8.85 5.23 -6.33
C GLY A 51 9.95 4.18 -6.12
N VAL A 52 9.89 3.40 -5.04
CA VAL A 52 10.83 2.31 -4.79
C VAL A 52 10.53 1.14 -5.73
N GLU A 53 11.56 0.60 -6.37
CA GLU A 53 11.41 -0.54 -7.27
C GLU A 53 10.97 -1.82 -6.55
N LEU A 54 10.13 -2.61 -7.23
CA LEU A 54 9.57 -3.85 -6.68
C LEU A 54 10.62 -4.82 -6.10
N PRO A 55 11.78 -5.09 -6.73
CA PRO A 55 12.79 -5.98 -6.16
C PRO A 55 13.29 -5.53 -4.78
N THR A 56 13.46 -4.22 -4.60
CA THR A 56 13.89 -3.60 -3.34
C THR A 56 12.81 -3.70 -2.26
N ILE A 57 11.54 -3.50 -2.65
CA ILE A 57 10.41 -3.71 -1.74
C ILE A 57 10.37 -5.16 -1.29
N MET A 58 10.45 -6.10 -2.23
CA MET A 58 10.42 -7.54 -1.98
C MET A 58 11.55 -8.01 -1.06
N ALA A 59 12.77 -7.51 -1.25
CA ALA A 59 13.90 -7.80 -0.37
C ALA A 59 13.66 -7.28 1.07
N ARG A 60 12.98 -6.13 1.21
CA ARG A 60 12.73 -5.48 2.50
C ARG A 60 11.59 -6.13 3.30
N VAL A 61 10.50 -6.52 2.64
CA VAL A 61 9.37 -7.20 3.30
C VAL A 61 9.57 -8.71 3.39
N GLY A 62 10.46 -9.28 2.59
CA GLY A 62 10.72 -10.73 2.54
C GLY A 62 9.70 -11.50 1.69
N HIS A 63 10.07 -12.73 1.33
CA HIS A 63 9.39 -13.55 0.32
C HIS A 63 8.21 -14.37 0.82
N GLU A 64 7.79 -14.25 2.09
CA GLU A 64 6.66 -15.04 2.61
C GLU A 64 5.32 -14.69 1.94
N ASP A 65 5.20 -13.49 1.37
CA ASP A 65 3.92 -13.01 0.81
C ASP A 65 4.13 -12.22 -0.50
N ILE A 66 4.74 -12.91 -1.48
CA ILE A 66 5.02 -12.35 -2.81
C ILE A 66 3.73 -11.99 -3.54
N GLU A 67 2.74 -12.88 -3.49
CA GLU A 67 1.49 -12.74 -4.24
C GLU A 67 0.74 -11.47 -3.80
N THR A 68 0.63 -11.23 -2.49
CA THR A 68 -0.08 -10.05 -2.01
C THR A 68 0.74 -8.77 -2.21
N THR A 69 2.07 -8.85 -2.12
CA THR A 69 2.95 -7.71 -2.45
C THR A 69 2.80 -7.31 -3.93
N MET A 70 2.74 -8.28 -4.83
CA MET A 70 2.54 -8.03 -6.27
C MET A 70 1.15 -7.45 -6.56
N LYS A 71 0.10 -7.94 -5.90
CA LYS A 71 -1.27 -7.39 -6.04
C LYS A 71 -1.33 -5.93 -5.61
N VAL A 72 -0.75 -5.58 -4.46
CA VAL A 72 -0.70 -4.20 -3.95
C VAL A 72 0.11 -3.31 -4.89
N TYR A 73 1.31 -3.75 -5.28
CA TYR A 73 2.19 -2.99 -6.19
C TYR A 73 1.49 -2.71 -7.52
N THR A 74 0.86 -3.71 -8.13
CA THR A 74 0.13 -3.57 -9.40
C THR A 74 -1.00 -2.55 -9.27
N HIS A 75 -1.77 -2.63 -8.17
CA HIS A 75 -2.87 -1.72 -7.93
C HIS A 75 -2.41 -0.26 -7.79
N VAL A 76 -1.37 -0.02 -6.98
CA VAL A 76 -0.81 1.32 -6.78
C VAL A 76 -0.21 1.86 -8.07
N THR A 77 0.55 1.04 -8.80
CA THR A 77 1.16 1.43 -10.09
C THR A 77 0.08 1.78 -11.12
N ASN A 78 -1.00 1.01 -11.20
CA ASN A 78 -2.11 1.32 -12.12
C ASN A 78 -2.81 2.62 -11.76
N LYS A 79 -2.97 2.91 -10.45
CA LYS A 79 -3.49 4.19 -9.99
C LYS A 79 -2.57 5.34 -10.40
N MET A 80 -1.26 5.22 -10.18
CA MET A 80 -0.27 6.22 -10.61
C MET A 80 -0.29 6.44 -12.13
N LYS A 81 -0.42 5.37 -12.92
CA LYS A 81 -0.55 5.46 -14.39
C LYS A 81 -1.83 6.18 -14.81
N LYS A 82 -2.96 5.91 -14.14
CA LYS A 82 -4.21 6.61 -14.40
C LYS A 82 -4.09 8.09 -14.05
N ASP A 83 -3.52 8.42 -12.90
CA ASP A 83 -3.29 9.80 -12.47
C ASP A 83 -2.36 10.55 -13.43
N ALA A 84 -1.32 9.88 -13.94
CA ALA A 84 -0.45 10.44 -14.97
C ALA A 84 -1.17 10.66 -16.31
N SER A 85 -1.99 9.70 -16.75
CA SER A 85 -2.79 9.82 -17.98
C SER A 85 -3.81 10.95 -17.90
N VAL A 86 -4.44 11.14 -16.73
CA VAL A 86 -5.35 12.26 -16.48
C VAL A 86 -4.59 13.58 -16.54
N LYS A 87 -3.43 13.68 -15.88
CA LYS A 87 -2.59 14.89 -15.93
C LYS A 87 -2.13 15.24 -17.35
N ILE A 88 -1.74 14.26 -18.16
CA ILE A 88 -1.38 14.49 -19.56
C ILE A 88 -2.59 14.98 -20.35
N ASN A 89 -3.75 14.36 -20.17
CA ASN A 89 -4.97 14.79 -20.85
C ASN A 89 -5.40 16.21 -20.43
N ASP A 90 -5.26 16.59 -19.17
CA ASP A 90 -5.59 17.93 -18.70
C ASP A 90 -4.61 18.99 -19.24
N LEU A 91 -3.32 18.67 -19.32
CA LEU A 91 -2.28 19.57 -19.81
C LEU A 91 -2.32 19.74 -21.34
N TYR A 92 -2.50 18.65 -22.08
CA TYR A 92 -2.41 18.63 -23.54
C TYR A 92 -3.77 18.53 -24.25
N GLY A 93 -4.85 18.18 -23.56
CA GLY A 93 -6.20 18.09 -24.13
C GLY A 93 -6.70 19.43 -24.66
N ASN A 94 -6.39 20.53 -23.99
CA ASN A 94 -6.71 21.88 -24.47
C ASN A 94 -5.91 22.27 -25.73
N ILE A 95 -4.68 21.78 -25.86
CA ILE A 95 -3.85 22.01 -27.06
C ILE A 95 -4.45 21.27 -28.25
N LEU A 96 -4.90 20.01 -28.06
CA LEU A 96 -5.54 19.22 -29.12
C LEU A 96 -6.91 19.76 -29.54
N GLN A 97 -7.70 20.31 -28.61
CA GLN A 97 -8.98 20.96 -28.95
C GLN A 97 -8.80 22.27 -29.73
N ASN A 98 -7.80 23.09 -29.40
CA ASN A 98 -7.54 24.35 -30.09
C ASN A 98 -6.98 24.20 -31.51
N ILE A 99 -6.33 23.07 -31.83
CA ILE A 99 -5.82 22.81 -33.20
C ILE A 99 -6.98 22.55 -34.17
N ASN A 100 -8.08 21.92 -33.71
CA ASN A 100 -9.25 21.64 -34.55
C ASN A 100 -10.10 22.88 -34.88
N PHE A 101 -9.92 24.01 -34.18
CA PHE A 101 -10.70 25.23 -34.42
C PHE A 101 -10.05 26.22 -35.42
N LYS A 102 -8.82 25.94 -35.88
CA LYS A 102 -8.06 26.81 -36.80
C LYS A 102 -8.00 26.31 -38.25
N LEU A 103 -8.74 25.25 -38.60
CA LEU A 103 -8.76 24.66 -39.95
C LEU A 103 -10.12 24.77 -40.67
N SER A 104 -11.03 25.65 -40.23
CA SER A 104 -12.24 26.02 -40.98
C SER A 104 -12.18 27.45 -41.51
#